data_AF-A3UDH7-F1
#
_entry.id   AF-A3UDH7-F1
#
_cell.length_a   1.000
_cell.length_b   1.000
_cell.length_c   1.000
_cell.angle_alpha   90.00
_cell.angle_beta   90.00
_cell.angle_gamma   90.00
#
_symmetry.space_group_name_H-M   'P 1'
#
loop_
_entity.id
_entity.type
_entity.pdbx_description
1 polymer ?
#
loop_
_entity_poly.entity_id
_entity_poly.type
_entity_poly.pdbx_seq_one_letter_code
_entity_poly.pdbx_strand_id
1 'polypeptide(L)'
;MRFAPVLLAAMAGLAVTADLAEAQRHDRGRGPSITLYDQPNYQGRSVVIDTDAENLDWLNFNDMASSIRVSGGQWEVCIDASYRGTCQVIDSDLPNMSQWAFNDRISSIRPVHDQGRRGRTRDNGVTLWSGPNFTGRSVTLIEPSDNLNRLGFNDAAQSIEVHSGDWTFCQHADYGGRCVEIDRDVRNLNAYNLNREISSATNQHRPRDDDYGYPGRPGHGSNRIEGGVQGVQSVFFARPTANGYAISACDSRSYGRCGDQEADALCRVSGMNRAVHYGVERARGSVWSLDERRPVRGDEALVDVLCVR
;
A
#
# COMPACT_ATOMS: atom_id res chain seq x y z
N MET A 1 -72.00 50.96 53.12
CA MET A 1 -70.71 50.28 52.90
C MET A 1 -70.78 48.88 53.50
N ARG A 2 -70.70 47.82 52.69
CA ARG A 2 -70.48 46.42 53.09
C ARG A 2 -69.66 45.75 51.99
N PHE A 3 -68.78 44.82 52.35
CA PHE A 3 -67.84 44.19 51.43
C PHE A 3 -68.53 43.15 50.53
N ALA A 4 -68.06 43.03 49.28
CA ALA A 4 -68.39 41.93 48.38
C ALA A 4 -67.23 40.92 48.34
N PRO A 5 -67.48 39.61 48.30
CA PRO A 5 -66.44 38.59 48.29
C PRO A 5 -65.82 38.38 46.90
N VAL A 6 -64.62 37.79 46.89
CA VAL A 6 -63.84 37.49 45.69
C VAL A 6 -64.35 36.23 44.98
N LEU A 7 -64.36 36.26 43.64
CA LEU A 7 -64.35 35.08 42.78
C LEU A 7 -63.26 35.27 41.72
N LEU A 8 -62.10 34.63 41.92
CA LEU A 8 -61.02 34.59 40.94
C LEU A 8 -61.28 33.43 39.97
N ALA A 9 -61.27 33.71 38.66
CA ALA A 9 -61.39 32.66 37.64
C ALA A 9 -60.07 31.87 37.52
N ALA A 10 -60.16 30.54 37.48
CA ALA A 10 -59.00 29.68 37.29
C ALA A 10 -58.55 29.68 35.81
N MET A 11 -57.34 30.17 35.54
CA MET A 11 -56.72 30.09 34.22
C MET A 11 -56.14 28.69 34.00
N ALA A 12 -56.71 27.93 33.06
CA ALA A 12 -56.23 26.61 32.68
C ALA A 12 -54.97 26.71 31.79
N GLY A 13 -53.80 26.76 32.43
CA GLY A 13 -52.51 26.72 31.72
C GLY A 13 -52.17 25.31 31.24
N LEU A 14 -52.42 25.01 29.96
CA LEU A 14 -51.89 23.80 29.31
C LEU A 14 -50.38 23.94 29.08
N ALA A 15 -49.60 23.47 30.04
CA ALA A 15 -48.16 23.34 29.90
C ALA A 15 -47.82 22.22 28.91
N VAL A 16 -47.58 22.57 27.65
CA VAL A 16 -46.97 21.65 26.67
C VAL A 16 -45.49 21.51 27.01
N THR A 17 -45.17 20.56 27.89
CA THR A 17 -43.81 20.08 28.08
C THR A 17 -43.40 19.30 26.84
N ALA A 18 -42.81 19.98 25.86
CA ALA A 18 -42.09 19.31 24.79
C ALA A 18 -40.88 18.59 25.41
N ASP A 19 -40.80 17.28 25.25
CA ASP A 19 -39.77 16.45 25.87
C ASP A 19 -38.36 16.82 25.37
N LEU A 20 -37.61 17.53 26.23
CA LEU A 20 -36.24 17.91 25.93
C LEU A 20 -35.29 16.74 26.21
N ALA A 21 -34.74 16.20 25.12
CA ALA A 21 -33.50 15.44 25.06
C ALA A 21 -33.45 14.07 25.77
N GLU A 22 -34.01 13.04 25.12
CA GLU A 22 -33.41 11.69 25.14
C GLU A 22 -32.09 11.64 24.34
N ALA A 23 -31.18 12.59 24.60
CA ALA A 23 -29.95 12.81 23.84
C ALA A 23 -28.70 12.87 24.73
N GLN A 24 -28.75 12.31 25.94
CA GLN A 24 -27.56 12.18 26.81
C GLN A 24 -27.61 11.07 27.88
N ARG A 25 -28.05 9.86 27.51
CA ARG A 25 -27.63 8.64 28.25
C ARG A 25 -26.19 8.30 27.90
N HIS A 26 -25.27 9.08 28.45
CA HIS A 26 -23.84 8.94 28.27
C HIS A 26 -23.36 7.67 29.01
N ASP A 27 -22.97 6.65 28.25
CA ASP A 27 -22.66 5.30 28.74
C ASP A 27 -21.39 5.28 29.59
N ARG A 28 -21.57 5.40 30.91
CA ARG A 28 -20.50 5.24 31.91
C ARG A 28 -20.52 3.83 32.53
N GLY A 29 -20.73 2.81 31.72
CA GLY A 29 -20.75 1.41 32.15
C GLY A 29 -20.14 0.41 31.17
N ARG A 30 -20.23 0.65 29.86
CA ARG A 30 -19.64 -0.24 28.84
C ARG A 30 -18.15 0.05 28.63
N GLY A 31 -17.42 -0.99 28.21
CA GLY A 31 -16.04 -0.86 27.74
C GLY A 31 -15.93 -0.12 26.39
N PRO A 32 -14.72 0.02 25.84
CA PRO A 32 -14.52 0.54 24.48
C PRO A 32 -15.42 -0.22 23.49
N SER A 33 -16.10 0.51 22.63
CA SER A 33 -17.02 -0.06 21.63
C SER A 33 -17.09 0.79 20.37
N ILE A 34 -17.44 0.14 19.27
CA ILE A 34 -17.60 0.72 17.94
C ILE A 34 -19.00 0.38 17.42
N THR A 35 -19.64 1.30 16.70
CA THR A 35 -20.96 1.07 16.08
C THR A 35 -20.85 1.29 14.58
N LEU A 36 -21.21 0.26 13.81
CA LEU A 36 -21.30 0.32 12.35
C LEU A 36 -22.75 0.63 11.95
N TYR A 37 -22.94 1.44 10.90
CA TYR A 37 -24.24 1.87 10.38
C TYR A 37 -24.31 1.64 8.86
N ASP A 38 -25.45 1.18 8.33
CA ASP A 38 -25.64 0.88 6.91
C ASP A 38 -26.10 2.06 6.04
N GLN A 39 -26.03 3.27 6.62
CA GLN A 39 -26.25 4.53 5.92
C GLN A 39 -25.28 5.60 6.46
N PRO A 40 -24.95 6.63 5.66
CA PRO A 40 -24.25 7.82 6.15
C PRO A 40 -25.01 8.56 7.27
N ASN A 41 -24.27 9.36 8.03
CA ASN A 41 -24.73 10.19 9.15
C ASN A 41 -25.34 9.41 10.32
N TYR A 42 -24.87 8.18 10.55
CA TYR A 42 -25.28 7.30 11.65
C TYR A 42 -26.75 6.89 11.61
N GLN A 43 -27.26 6.60 10.40
CA GLN A 43 -28.65 6.23 10.14
C GLN A 43 -28.78 4.76 9.70
N GLY A 44 -29.99 4.33 9.37
CA GLY A 44 -30.26 2.96 8.92
C GLY A 44 -30.18 1.93 10.04
N ARG A 45 -29.84 0.70 9.65
CA ARG A 45 -29.57 -0.42 10.57
C ARG A 45 -28.16 -0.27 11.13
N SER A 46 -27.96 -0.73 12.35
CA SER A 46 -26.64 -0.67 12.99
C SER A 46 -26.32 -1.90 13.83
N VAL A 47 -25.03 -2.11 14.08
CA VAL A 47 -24.52 -3.13 14.99
C VAL A 47 -23.46 -2.52 15.90
N VAL A 48 -23.56 -2.79 17.21
CA VAL A 48 -22.60 -2.34 18.22
C VAL A 48 -21.69 -3.51 18.59
N ILE A 49 -20.38 -3.27 18.53
CA ILE A 49 -19.33 -4.27 18.73
C ILE A 49 -18.40 -3.76 19.85
N ASP A 50 -18.17 -4.58 20.86
CA ASP A 50 -17.34 -4.29 22.05
C ASP A 50 -16.26 -5.35 22.30
N THR A 51 -16.10 -6.29 21.37
CA THR A 51 -15.13 -7.40 21.37
C THR A 51 -14.71 -7.75 19.92
N ASP A 52 -13.99 -8.85 19.71
CA ASP A 52 -13.63 -9.38 18.40
C ASP A 52 -14.86 -9.84 17.58
N ALA A 53 -14.93 -9.46 16.29
CA ALA A 53 -15.84 -10.05 15.32
C ALA A 53 -15.07 -10.50 14.06
N GLU A 54 -14.84 -11.82 13.97
CA GLU A 54 -14.01 -12.43 12.92
C GLU A 54 -14.68 -12.44 11.53
N ASN A 55 -16.01 -12.50 11.48
CA ASN A 55 -16.79 -12.33 10.25
C ASN A 55 -18.11 -11.60 10.57
N LEU A 56 -18.40 -10.52 9.84
CA LEU A 56 -19.63 -9.73 9.99
C LEU A 56 -20.86 -10.40 9.36
N ASP A 57 -20.72 -11.46 8.56
CA ASP A 57 -21.83 -12.36 8.16
C ASP A 57 -22.60 -12.88 9.38
N TRP A 58 -21.90 -13.20 10.47
CA TRP A 58 -22.49 -13.71 11.70
C TRP A 58 -23.40 -12.69 12.40
N LEU A 59 -23.23 -11.41 12.07
CA LEU A 59 -24.06 -10.29 12.51
C LEU A 59 -25.01 -9.80 11.40
N ASN A 60 -25.05 -10.50 10.25
CA ASN A 60 -25.74 -10.12 9.01
C ASN A 60 -25.36 -8.71 8.51
N PHE A 61 -24.12 -8.27 8.77
CA PHE A 61 -23.63 -6.90 8.53
C PHE A 61 -22.40 -6.84 7.61
N ASN A 62 -22.04 -7.95 6.97
CA ASN A 62 -20.90 -8.01 6.05
C ASN A 62 -21.09 -7.03 4.88
N ASP A 63 -20.06 -6.26 4.56
CA ASP A 63 -20.02 -5.35 3.41
C ASP A 63 -21.18 -4.34 3.36
N MET A 64 -21.64 -3.87 4.52
CA MET A 64 -22.76 -2.91 4.64
C MET A 64 -22.42 -1.63 5.41
N ALA A 65 -21.21 -1.45 5.92
CA ALA A 65 -20.89 -0.26 6.72
C ALA A 65 -20.64 0.98 5.84
N SER A 66 -21.41 2.06 6.05
CA SER A 66 -21.27 3.36 5.36
C SER A 66 -21.13 4.57 6.32
N SER A 67 -21.31 4.39 7.64
CA SER A 67 -20.77 5.29 8.68
C SER A 67 -20.45 4.56 9.99
N ILE A 68 -19.59 5.14 10.82
CA ILE A 68 -19.03 4.51 12.04
C ILE A 68 -18.98 5.48 13.21
N ARG A 69 -19.33 5.03 14.41
CA ARG A 69 -19.04 5.75 15.69
C ARG A 69 -18.08 4.98 16.58
N VAL A 70 -17.14 5.68 17.21
CA VAL A 70 -16.19 5.12 18.18
C VAL A 70 -16.49 5.66 19.57
N SER A 71 -17.08 4.82 20.42
CA SER A 71 -17.38 5.15 21.82
C SER A 71 -16.18 4.95 22.75
N GLY A 72 -15.11 4.33 22.27
CA GLY A 72 -13.81 4.25 22.96
C GLY A 72 -12.86 3.22 22.36
N GLY A 73 -11.56 3.38 22.64
CA GLY A 73 -10.49 2.53 22.14
C GLY A 73 -10.11 2.82 20.68
N GLN A 74 -9.11 2.10 20.16
CA GLN A 74 -8.82 2.03 18.72
C GLN A 74 -9.32 0.69 18.17
N TRP A 75 -9.77 0.69 16.91
CA TRP A 75 -10.42 -0.45 16.27
C TRP A 75 -9.81 -0.75 14.90
N GLU A 76 -9.34 -1.97 14.70
CA GLU A 76 -8.83 -2.43 13.40
C GLU A 76 -9.99 -3.05 12.60
N VAL A 77 -10.32 -2.46 11.46
CA VAL A 77 -11.26 -3.01 10.47
C VAL A 77 -10.49 -3.57 9.30
N CYS A 78 -11.00 -4.64 8.68
CA CYS A 78 -10.38 -5.33 7.56
C CYS A 78 -11.43 -5.65 6.47
N ILE A 79 -11.00 -5.58 5.21
CA ILE A 79 -11.90 -5.83 4.06
C ILE A 79 -12.28 -7.30 3.87
N ASP A 80 -11.49 -8.25 4.40
CA ASP A 80 -11.81 -9.68 4.39
C ASP A 80 -12.17 -10.17 5.80
N ALA A 81 -12.92 -11.27 5.88
CA ALA A 81 -13.10 -12.05 7.10
C ALA A 81 -11.77 -12.63 7.63
N SER A 82 -11.72 -12.98 8.92
CA SER A 82 -10.53 -13.44 9.66
C SER A 82 -9.37 -12.43 9.72
N TYR A 83 -9.68 -11.13 9.69
CA TYR A 83 -8.70 -10.03 9.80
C TYR A 83 -7.62 -10.09 8.70
N ARG A 84 -8.06 -10.24 7.44
CA ARG A 84 -7.22 -10.33 6.24
C ARG A 84 -7.52 -9.19 5.25
N GLY A 85 -6.73 -9.13 4.18
CA GLY A 85 -6.82 -8.06 3.19
C GLY A 85 -6.21 -6.77 3.71
N THR A 86 -6.56 -5.64 3.08
CA THR A 86 -6.23 -4.31 3.59
C THR A 86 -6.97 -4.04 4.90
N CYS A 87 -6.24 -3.57 5.91
CA CYS A 87 -6.79 -3.25 7.23
C CYS A 87 -6.45 -1.81 7.65
N GLN A 88 -7.34 -1.17 8.40
CA GLN A 88 -7.20 0.21 8.85
C GLN A 88 -7.61 0.34 10.31
N VAL A 89 -6.82 1.08 11.10
CA VAL A 89 -7.12 1.40 12.49
C VAL A 89 -7.91 2.71 12.55
N ILE A 90 -9.04 2.70 13.23
CA ILE A 90 -9.97 3.80 13.44
C ILE A 90 -10.03 4.13 14.93
N ASP A 91 -9.89 5.40 15.27
CA ASP A 91 -9.94 5.93 16.63
C ASP A 91 -10.88 7.16 16.77
N SER A 92 -11.64 7.44 15.72
CA SER A 92 -12.57 8.57 15.63
C SER A 92 -13.84 8.21 14.86
N ASP A 93 -14.94 8.90 15.14
CA ASP A 93 -16.18 8.85 14.34
C ASP A 93 -15.93 9.13 12.84
N LEU A 94 -16.61 8.39 11.97
CA LEU A 94 -16.63 8.57 10.52
C LEU A 94 -18.09 8.79 10.05
N PRO A 95 -18.57 10.04 9.93
CA PRO A 95 -19.97 10.34 9.60
C PRO A 95 -20.38 9.94 8.18
N ASN A 96 -19.46 9.86 7.23
CA ASN A 96 -19.76 9.43 5.87
C ASN A 96 -18.51 8.75 5.29
N MET A 97 -18.69 7.52 4.81
CA MET A 97 -17.61 6.71 4.26
C MET A 97 -17.58 6.73 2.72
N SER A 98 -18.48 7.41 2.02
CA SER A 98 -18.69 7.26 0.56
C SER A 98 -17.50 7.59 -0.37
N GLN A 99 -16.39 8.13 0.15
CA GLN A 99 -15.13 8.37 -0.59
C GLN A 99 -13.98 7.44 -0.15
N TRP A 100 -14.24 6.56 0.83
CA TRP A 100 -13.31 5.65 1.48
C TRP A 100 -13.57 4.21 1.04
N ALA A 101 -12.53 3.48 0.67
CA ALA A 101 -12.60 2.18 -0.01
C ALA A 101 -13.05 1.00 0.87
N PHE A 102 -13.30 1.24 2.16
CA PHE A 102 -13.95 0.30 3.08
C PHE A 102 -15.48 0.50 3.14
N ASN A 103 -16.02 1.56 2.50
CA ASN A 103 -17.46 1.77 2.38
C ASN A 103 -18.13 0.58 1.71
N ASP A 104 -19.10 -0.01 2.39
CA ASP A 104 -19.84 -1.20 1.98
C ASP A 104 -18.88 -2.38 1.65
N ARG A 105 -17.76 -2.47 2.38
CA ARG A 105 -16.66 -3.44 2.18
C ARG A 105 -15.91 -3.85 3.46
N ILE A 106 -16.52 -3.71 4.64
CA ILE A 106 -15.93 -4.22 5.90
C ILE A 106 -16.47 -5.62 6.16
N SER A 107 -15.57 -6.59 6.34
CA SER A 107 -15.92 -7.99 6.62
C SER A 107 -15.43 -8.50 8.00
N SER A 108 -14.44 -7.87 8.63
CA SER A 108 -14.04 -8.20 10.01
C SER A 108 -13.48 -7.02 10.80
N ILE A 109 -13.53 -7.11 12.13
CA ILE A 109 -13.26 -5.98 13.03
C ILE A 109 -12.86 -6.44 14.45
N ARG A 110 -11.88 -5.76 15.06
CA ARG A 110 -11.41 -6.05 16.43
C ARG A 110 -10.89 -4.82 17.17
N PRO A 111 -10.93 -4.78 18.51
CA PRO A 111 -10.20 -3.78 19.29
C PRO A 111 -8.67 -3.95 19.08
N VAL A 112 -7.96 -2.84 19.00
CA VAL A 112 -6.49 -2.83 19.10
C VAL A 112 -6.11 -2.83 20.57
N HIS A 113 -5.39 -3.86 21.01
CA HIS A 113 -4.87 -3.92 22.38
C HIS A 113 -3.44 -3.37 22.43
N ASP A 114 -3.21 -2.33 23.24
CA ASP A 114 -1.93 -1.59 23.36
C ASP A 114 -0.70 -2.43 23.80
N GLN A 115 -0.87 -3.72 24.09
CA GLN A 115 0.21 -4.58 24.59
C GLN A 115 0.33 -5.89 23.79
N GLY A 116 1.29 -5.89 22.85
CA GLY A 116 2.03 -7.08 22.41
C GLY A 116 1.32 -8.05 21.46
N ARG A 117 0.01 -7.94 21.22
CA ARG A 117 -0.70 -8.79 20.24
C ARG A 117 -0.92 -8.07 18.92
N ARG A 118 0.18 -7.89 18.19
CA ARG A 118 0.18 -7.57 16.76
C ARG A 118 -0.69 -8.61 16.02
N GLY A 119 -1.64 -8.15 15.22
CA GLY A 119 -2.40 -9.03 14.34
C GLY A 119 -1.52 -9.59 13.22
N ARG A 120 -1.86 -10.75 12.65
CA ARG A 120 -1.06 -11.40 11.58
C ARG A 120 -0.88 -10.54 10.32
N THR A 121 -1.73 -9.54 10.12
CA THR A 121 -1.62 -8.51 9.08
C THR A 121 -0.55 -7.45 9.35
N ARG A 122 0.02 -7.39 10.56
CA ARG A 122 1.23 -6.63 10.91
C ARG A 122 2.51 -7.47 10.91
N ASP A 123 2.43 -8.70 10.39
CA ASP A 123 3.61 -9.53 10.07
C ASP A 123 3.95 -9.45 8.56
N ASN A 124 3.25 -8.60 7.80
CA ASN A 124 3.39 -8.46 6.35
C ASN A 124 3.02 -7.04 5.88
N GLY A 125 3.72 -6.49 4.88
CA GLY A 125 3.43 -5.17 4.30
C GLY A 125 3.92 -4.00 5.16
N VAL A 126 3.19 -2.89 5.16
CA VAL A 126 3.60 -1.64 5.83
C VAL A 126 2.43 -0.91 6.48
N THR A 127 2.65 -0.32 7.66
CA THR A 127 1.66 0.56 8.33
C THR A 127 2.10 2.01 8.30
N LEU A 128 1.26 2.89 7.75
CA LEU A 128 1.44 4.34 7.76
C LEU A 128 0.64 4.93 8.93
N TRP A 129 1.26 5.77 9.74
CA TRP A 129 0.68 6.35 10.96
C TRP A 129 0.51 7.86 10.85
N SER A 130 -0.64 8.38 11.31
CA SER A 130 -0.97 9.81 11.18
C SER A 130 -0.27 10.72 12.19
N GLY A 131 0.34 10.16 13.23
CA GLY A 131 1.24 10.82 14.17
C GLY A 131 2.69 10.31 14.08
N PRO A 132 3.66 11.02 14.68
CA PRO A 132 5.04 10.54 14.84
C PRO A 132 5.11 9.41 15.87
N ASN A 133 6.19 8.62 15.85
CA ASN A 133 6.42 7.48 16.75
C ASN A 133 5.26 6.45 16.80
N PHE A 134 4.60 6.22 15.66
CA PHE A 134 3.56 5.18 15.49
C PHE A 134 2.31 5.45 16.33
N THR A 135 1.75 6.66 16.18
CA THR A 135 0.61 7.14 16.98
C THR A 135 -0.57 7.62 16.13
N GLY A 136 -1.77 7.61 16.73
CA GLY A 136 -3.03 8.02 16.10
C GLY A 136 -3.56 6.99 15.08
N ARG A 137 -4.51 7.43 14.25
CA ARG A 137 -5.07 6.69 13.11
C ARG A 137 -3.98 6.16 12.18
N SER A 138 -4.12 4.92 11.71
CA SER A 138 -3.16 4.28 10.79
C SER A 138 -3.81 3.36 9.76
N VAL A 139 -3.14 3.17 8.62
CA VAL A 139 -3.57 2.25 7.56
C VAL A 139 -2.45 1.26 7.25
N THR A 140 -2.80 -0.01 7.07
CA THR A 140 -1.85 -1.08 6.75
C THR A 140 -2.06 -1.56 5.32
N LEU A 141 -1.03 -1.38 4.49
CA LEU A 141 -0.99 -1.78 3.10
C LEU A 141 -0.25 -3.12 2.98
N ILE A 142 -0.91 -4.12 2.40
CA ILE A 142 -0.29 -5.39 1.97
C ILE A 142 -0.02 -5.42 0.46
N GLU A 143 -0.71 -4.57 -0.28
CA GLU A 143 -0.64 -4.38 -1.74
C GLU A 143 -0.39 -2.89 -2.06
N PRO A 144 0.04 -2.53 -3.29
CA PRO A 144 0.22 -1.14 -3.68
C PRO A 144 -1.08 -0.32 -3.57
N SER A 145 -0.94 0.94 -3.19
CA SER A 145 -2.02 1.94 -3.25
C SER A 145 -1.59 3.06 -4.18
N ASP A 146 -2.29 3.15 -5.31
CA ASP A 146 -2.17 4.24 -6.29
C ASP A 146 -2.68 5.58 -5.76
N ASN A 147 -3.66 5.59 -4.86
CA ASN A 147 -4.23 6.85 -4.35
C ASN A 147 -4.75 6.71 -2.91
N LEU A 148 -4.01 7.27 -1.95
CA LEU A 148 -4.32 7.22 -0.52
C LEU A 148 -5.55 8.05 -0.13
N ASN A 149 -6.10 8.92 -0.99
CA ASN A 149 -7.43 9.52 -0.77
C ASN A 149 -8.50 8.42 -0.64
N ARG A 150 -8.39 7.34 -1.41
CA ARG A 150 -9.29 6.18 -1.31
C ARG A 150 -9.21 5.48 0.05
N LEU A 151 -8.13 5.67 0.81
CA LEU A 151 -7.97 5.15 2.17
C LEU A 151 -8.18 6.24 3.24
N GLY A 152 -8.64 7.43 2.83
CA GLY A 152 -8.78 8.61 3.69
C GLY A 152 -7.45 9.01 4.34
N PHE A 153 -6.32 8.71 3.72
CA PHE A 153 -4.98 8.78 4.32
C PHE A 153 -3.96 9.60 3.51
N ASN A 154 -4.43 10.27 2.46
CA ASN A 154 -3.62 11.23 1.70
C ASN A 154 -3.02 12.29 2.63
N ASP A 155 -1.73 12.56 2.49
CA ASP A 155 -1.00 13.60 3.22
C ASP A 155 -1.12 13.50 4.76
N ALA A 156 -1.52 12.34 5.27
CA ALA A 156 -1.72 12.11 6.70
C ALA A 156 -0.45 11.56 7.39
N ALA A 157 0.37 10.81 6.66
CA ALA A 157 1.48 10.03 7.23
C ALA A 157 2.58 10.91 7.86
N GLN A 158 2.93 10.61 9.12
CA GLN A 158 4.04 11.23 9.85
C GLN A 158 5.07 10.20 10.38
N SER A 159 4.69 8.92 10.48
CA SER A 159 5.62 7.81 10.72
C SER A 159 5.17 6.52 10.03
N ILE A 160 6.09 5.55 9.87
CA ILE A 160 5.89 4.29 9.14
C ILE A 160 6.52 3.12 9.91
N GLU A 161 5.83 1.99 10.05
CA GLU A 161 6.39 0.70 10.46
C GLU A 161 6.41 -0.25 9.26
N VAL A 162 7.57 -0.82 8.92
CA VAL A 162 7.73 -1.72 7.76
C VAL A 162 7.83 -3.15 8.26
N HIS A 163 6.81 -3.97 7.98
CA HIS A 163 6.71 -5.35 8.47
C HIS A 163 7.33 -6.34 7.48
N SER A 164 7.16 -6.11 6.18
CA SER A 164 7.85 -6.86 5.13
C SER A 164 7.92 -6.11 3.78
N GLY A 165 8.98 -6.41 3.02
CA GLY A 165 9.21 -5.91 1.67
C GLY A 165 9.74 -4.47 1.62
N ASP A 166 10.31 -4.11 0.47
CA ASP A 166 10.85 -2.78 0.21
C ASP A 166 9.74 -1.88 -0.35
N TRP A 167 9.40 -0.79 0.35
CA TRP A 167 8.27 0.06 -0.02
C TRP A 167 8.72 1.42 -0.55
N THR A 168 8.22 1.80 -1.72
CA THR A 168 8.40 3.14 -2.30
C THR A 168 7.16 4.00 -2.05
N PHE A 169 7.38 5.20 -1.49
CA PHE A 169 6.36 6.18 -1.14
C PHE A 169 6.51 7.44 -2.00
N CYS A 170 5.43 7.90 -2.62
CA CYS A 170 5.46 9.01 -3.59
C CYS A 170 4.57 10.19 -3.14
N GLN A 171 5.02 11.40 -3.48
CA GLN A 171 4.36 12.64 -3.06
C GLN A 171 2.94 12.82 -3.63
N HIS A 172 2.67 12.31 -4.83
CA HIS A 172 1.37 12.45 -5.47
C HIS A 172 0.68 11.09 -5.63
N ALA A 173 -0.61 11.13 -5.95
CA ALA A 173 -1.33 9.96 -6.42
C ALA A 173 -0.71 9.44 -7.74
N ASP A 174 -1.07 8.22 -8.12
CA ASP A 174 -0.66 7.57 -9.37
C ASP A 174 0.87 7.55 -9.56
N TYR A 175 1.59 7.40 -8.44
CA TYR A 175 3.06 7.32 -8.33
C TYR A 175 3.83 8.62 -8.67
N GLY A 176 3.12 9.73 -8.86
CA GLY A 176 3.75 11.00 -9.25
C GLY A 176 4.55 11.69 -8.14
N GLY A 177 5.33 12.70 -8.56
CA GLY A 177 6.12 13.55 -7.67
C GLY A 177 7.42 12.88 -7.21
N ARG A 178 7.99 13.32 -6.07
CA ARG A 178 9.16 12.66 -5.49
C ARG A 178 8.75 11.32 -4.87
N CYS A 179 9.37 10.25 -5.32
CA CYS A 179 9.31 8.94 -4.68
C CYS A 179 10.56 8.67 -3.80
N VAL A 180 10.39 7.95 -2.70
CA VAL A 180 11.46 7.51 -1.79
C VAL A 180 11.23 6.07 -1.37
N GLU A 181 12.25 5.24 -1.48
CA GLU A 181 12.28 3.86 -1.00
C GLU A 181 12.61 3.81 0.49
N ILE A 182 11.84 3.04 1.27
CA ILE A 182 11.97 2.90 2.72
C ILE A 182 11.85 1.41 3.07
N ASP A 183 12.93 0.89 3.64
CA ASP A 183 13.22 -0.52 3.93
C ASP A 183 12.95 -0.93 5.39
N ARG A 184 12.57 0.03 6.25
CA ARG A 184 12.56 -0.11 7.72
C ARG A 184 11.72 0.97 8.39
N ASP A 185 11.44 0.76 9.68
CA ASP A 185 10.73 1.69 10.56
C ASP A 185 11.26 3.14 10.52
N VAL A 186 10.35 4.10 10.30
CA VAL A 186 10.61 5.54 10.29
C VAL A 186 9.71 6.24 11.30
N ARG A 187 10.24 6.54 12.49
CA ARG A 187 9.51 7.23 13.57
C ARG A 187 9.13 8.69 13.27
N ASN A 188 9.74 9.31 12.26
CA ASN A 188 9.46 10.68 11.83
C ASN A 188 9.86 10.88 10.36
N LEU A 189 8.89 11.15 9.48
CA LEU A 189 9.10 11.29 8.03
C LEU A 189 9.80 12.59 7.59
N ASN A 190 10.06 13.54 8.50
CA ASN A 190 10.87 14.74 8.20
C ASN A 190 12.28 14.35 7.70
N ALA A 191 12.82 13.23 8.18
CA ALA A 191 14.13 12.70 7.75
C ALA A 191 14.21 12.41 6.24
N TYR A 192 13.05 12.16 5.60
CA TYR A 192 12.96 11.87 4.16
C TYR A 192 12.31 13.02 3.36
N ASN A 193 11.78 14.05 4.04
CA ASN A 193 10.90 15.10 3.48
C ASN A 193 9.59 14.51 2.92
N LEU A 194 8.99 13.57 3.64
CA LEU A 194 7.69 12.96 3.27
C LEU A 194 6.60 13.14 4.37
N ASN A 195 6.86 13.96 5.38
CA ASN A 195 5.93 14.15 6.50
C ASN A 195 4.71 14.97 6.07
N ARG A 196 3.54 14.31 6.00
CA ARG A 196 2.30 14.85 5.42
C ARG A 196 2.37 15.17 3.94
N GLU A 197 3.11 14.35 3.20
CA GLU A 197 3.30 14.50 1.76
C GLU A 197 2.98 13.20 1.00
N ILE A 198 2.74 12.07 1.67
CA ILE A 198 2.56 10.78 0.99
C ILE A 198 1.12 10.65 0.45
N SER A 199 1.00 10.49 -0.85
CA SER A 199 -0.27 10.29 -1.57
C SER A 199 -0.39 8.94 -2.28
N SER A 200 0.72 8.23 -2.52
CA SER A 200 0.71 6.84 -3.03
C SER A 200 1.89 6.00 -2.53
N ALA A 201 1.77 4.67 -2.56
CA ALA A 201 2.74 3.73 -2.01
C ALA A 201 2.76 2.39 -2.78
N THR A 202 3.92 1.76 -2.90
CA THR A 202 4.09 0.49 -3.65
C THR A 202 5.16 -0.41 -3.05
N ASN A 203 4.89 -1.71 -2.94
CA ASN A 203 5.89 -2.77 -2.77
C ASN A 203 6.23 -3.49 -4.09
N GLN A 204 5.44 -3.25 -5.15
CA GLN A 204 5.85 -3.62 -6.49
C GLN A 204 6.96 -2.67 -6.93
N HIS A 205 8.07 -3.24 -7.40
CA HIS A 205 9.19 -2.54 -8.02
C HIS A 205 8.68 -1.78 -9.25
N ARG A 206 8.39 -0.49 -9.10
CA ARG A 206 7.98 0.36 -10.21
C ARG A 206 9.21 0.84 -10.98
N PRO A 207 9.26 0.68 -12.31
CA PRO A 207 10.03 1.58 -13.15
C PRO A 207 9.61 3.03 -12.84
N ARG A 208 10.54 3.98 -12.81
CA ARG A 208 10.17 5.39 -12.61
C ARG A 208 9.43 5.88 -13.85
N ASP A 209 8.26 6.49 -13.64
CA ASP A 209 7.38 7.00 -14.69
C ASP A 209 7.89 8.32 -15.34
N ASP A 210 9.17 8.35 -15.71
CA ASP A 210 9.82 9.38 -16.53
C ASP A 210 9.92 8.97 -18.02
N ASP A 211 9.50 7.76 -18.39
CA ASP A 211 9.73 7.13 -19.70
C ASP A 211 8.44 6.89 -20.49
N TYR A 212 7.79 7.98 -20.94
CA TYR A 212 6.76 7.93 -21.99
C TYR A 212 7.38 7.67 -23.38
N GLY A 213 8.04 6.52 -23.50
CA GLY A 213 8.44 5.91 -24.77
C GLY A 213 9.88 6.18 -25.18
N TYR A 214 10.80 5.33 -24.71
CA TYR A 214 11.62 4.45 -25.56
C TYR A 214 11.87 3.10 -24.83
N PRO A 215 12.53 2.07 -25.40
CA PRO A 215 12.69 0.79 -24.72
C PRO A 215 13.62 0.91 -23.51
N GLY A 216 13.20 0.32 -22.39
CA GLY A 216 13.70 0.59 -21.04
C GLY A 216 15.21 0.61 -20.88
N ARG A 217 15.71 1.65 -20.21
CA ARG A 217 17.15 1.84 -19.97
C ARG A 217 17.75 0.78 -19.03
N PRO A 218 19.04 0.44 -19.24
CA PRO A 218 19.70 -0.63 -18.51
C PRO A 218 19.85 -0.35 -17.02
N GLY A 219 19.50 -1.34 -16.19
CA GLY A 219 20.04 -1.43 -14.83
C GLY A 219 21.57 -1.56 -14.88
N HIS A 220 22.25 -0.92 -13.94
CA HIS A 220 23.71 -0.99 -13.80
C HIS A 220 24.13 -2.37 -13.27
N GLY A 221 24.28 -3.32 -14.19
CA GLY A 221 25.05 -4.54 -13.95
C GLY A 221 26.50 -4.21 -13.59
N SER A 222 27.18 -5.15 -12.96
CA SER A 222 28.49 -4.98 -12.30
C SER A 222 29.62 -4.52 -13.23
N ASN A 223 29.76 -3.19 -13.38
CA ASN A 223 30.91 -2.46 -13.96
C ASN A 223 31.37 -2.88 -15.38
N ARG A 224 30.55 -3.59 -16.17
CA ARG A 224 30.89 -3.92 -17.57
C ARG A 224 29.73 -4.28 -18.50
N ILE A 225 28.61 -4.78 -17.97
CA ILE A 225 27.44 -5.21 -18.77
C ILE A 225 26.23 -4.38 -18.34
N GLU A 226 25.63 -3.71 -19.32
CA GLU A 226 24.40 -2.93 -19.20
C GLU A 226 23.20 -3.83 -19.59
N GLY A 227 22.05 -3.64 -18.95
CA GLY A 227 20.77 -4.22 -19.40
C GLY A 227 20.11 -5.20 -18.43
N GLY A 228 20.72 -5.42 -17.26
CA GLY A 228 20.27 -6.42 -16.30
C GLY A 228 19.21 -5.92 -15.32
N VAL A 229 18.14 -6.69 -15.17
CA VAL A 229 17.20 -6.63 -14.05
C VAL A 229 17.63 -7.69 -13.03
N GLN A 230 17.98 -7.26 -11.81
CA GLN A 230 18.56 -8.14 -10.79
C GLN A 230 17.50 -8.69 -9.84
N GLY A 231 17.51 -10.01 -9.64
CA GLY A 231 16.81 -10.72 -8.57
C GLY A 231 17.78 -11.31 -7.54
N VAL A 232 17.24 -12.04 -6.56
CA VAL A 232 18.01 -12.53 -5.39
C VAL A 232 19.09 -13.54 -5.80
N GLN A 233 18.79 -14.46 -6.73
CA GLN A 233 19.71 -15.51 -7.22
C GLN A 233 19.91 -15.51 -8.75
N SER A 234 19.35 -14.52 -9.45
CA SER A 234 19.33 -14.42 -10.91
C SER A 234 19.43 -12.98 -11.40
N VAL A 235 19.85 -12.78 -12.65
CA VAL A 235 19.74 -11.50 -13.37
C VAL A 235 19.19 -11.81 -14.77
N PHE A 236 18.25 -11.01 -15.25
CA PHE A 236 17.71 -11.11 -16.61
C PHE A 236 18.13 -9.91 -17.46
N PHE A 237 18.70 -10.17 -18.65
CA PHE A 237 19.11 -9.14 -19.60
C PHE A 237 18.25 -9.22 -20.88
N ALA A 238 17.27 -8.33 -21.02
CA ALA A 238 16.41 -8.29 -22.22
C ALA A 238 17.21 -7.97 -23.49
N ARG A 239 18.04 -6.91 -23.45
CA ARG A 239 19.01 -6.55 -24.51
C ARG A 239 20.34 -6.10 -23.88
N PRO A 240 21.25 -7.03 -23.59
CA PRO A 240 22.52 -6.70 -22.96
C PRO A 240 23.45 -5.90 -23.88
N THR A 241 23.99 -4.79 -23.37
CA THR A 241 24.99 -3.96 -24.05
C THR A 241 26.30 -3.89 -23.29
N ALA A 242 27.39 -3.66 -24.02
CA ALA A 242 28.71 -3.38 -23.48
C ALA A 242 29.34 -2.23 -24.28
N ASN A 243 29.70 -1.14 -23.60
CA ASN A 243 30.17 0.11 -24.21
C ASN A 243 29.22 0.65 -25.31
N GLY A 244 27.91 0.52 -25.12
CA GLY A 244 26.89 0.95 -26.09
C GLY A 244 26.66 0.04 -27.31
N TYR A 245 27.36 -1.09 -27.42
CA TYR A 245 27.15 -2.09 -28.48
C TYR A 245 26.40 -3.32 -27.92
N ALA A 246 25.47 -3.89 -28.69
CA ALA A 246 24.83 -5.16 -28.34
C ALA A 246 25.86 -6.30 -28.31
N ILE A 247 25.75 -7.20 -27.34
CA ILE A 247 26.74 -8.29 -27.17
C ILE A 247 26.55 -9.37 -28.22
N SER A 248 27.64 -9.80 -28.85
CA SER A 248 27.65 -10.83 -29.88
C SER A 248 27.13 -12.16 -29.34
N ALA A 249 26.27 -12.83 -30.09
CA ALA A 249 25.92 -14.23 -29.83
C ALA A 249 26.99 -15.20 -30.38
N CYS A 250 27.73 -14.77 -31.43
CA CYS A 250 28.70 -15.59 -32.14
C CYS A 250 29.76 -14.72 -32.85
N ASP A 251 31.06 -15.00 -32.61
CA ASP A 251 32.07 -14.62 -33.62
C ASP A 251 31.86 -15.48 -34.89
N SER A 252 32.02 -14.81 -36.03
CA SER A 252 32.08 -15.29 -37.41
C SER A 252 32.94 -16.53 -37.70
N ARG A 253 33.64 -17.07 -36.70
CA ARG A 253 34.59 -18.20 -36.78
C ARG A 253 34.12 -19.47 -36.06
N SER A 254 33.12 -19.38 -35.18
CA SER A 254 32.74 -20.46 -34.25
C SER A 254 31.46 -21.19 -34.67
N TYR A 255 31.61 -22.25 -35.47
CA TYR A 255 30.47 -23.08 -35.88
C TYR A 255 29.88 -23.92 -34.73
N GLY A 256 28.66 -23.58 -34.29
CA GLY A 256 27.70 -24.57 -33.78
C GLY A 256 27.31 -24.52 -32.29
N ARG A 257 28.04 -23.81 -31.42
CA ARG A 257 27.68 -23.62 -29.98
C ARG A 257 28.15 -22.28 -29.39
N CYS A 258 28.26 -21.24 -30.21
CA CYS A 258 28.74 -19.93 -29.74
C CYS A 258 27.78 -19.26 -28.74
N GLY A 259 26.47 -19.28 -29.00
CA GLY A 259 25.47 -18.68 -28.11
C GLY A 259 25.53 -19.21 -26.66
N ASP A 260 25.65 -20.53 -26.49
CA ASP A 260 25.87 -21.16 -25.16
C ASP A 260 27.05 -20.50 -24.43
N GLN A 261 28.17 -20.31 -25.14
CA GLN A 261 29.44 -19.87 -24.56
C GLN A 261 29.46 -18.37 -24.25
N GLU A 262 28.93 -17.53 -25.14
CA GLU A 262 28.85 -16.08 -24.96
C GLU A 262 27.80 -15.70 -23.91
N ALA A 263 26.65 -16.38 -23.85
CA ALA A 263 25.64 -16.18 -22.81
C ALA A 263 26.19 -16.53 -21.41
N ASP A 264 26.91 -17.65 -21.30
CA ASP A 264 27.62 -18.01 -20.07
C ASP A 264 28.73 -16.99 -19.72
N ALA A 265 29.49 -16.51 -20.70
CA ALA A 265 30.53 -15.50 -20.49
C ALA A 265 29.95 -14.19 -19.97
N LEU A 266 28.82 -13.75 -20.54
CA LEU A 266 28.04 -12.59 -20.08
C LEU A 266 27.61 -12.77 -18.62
N CYS A 267 27.02 -13.93 -18.28
CA CYS A 267 26.62 -14.24 -16.91
C CYS A 267 27.81 -14.19 -15.94
N ARG A 268 28.95 -14.80 -16.29
CA ARG A 268 30.19 -14.75 -15.49
C ARG A 268 30.74 -13.34 -15.33
N VAL A 269 30.72 -12.50 -16.37
CA VAL A 269 31.15 -11.10 -16.28
C VAL A 269 30.20 -10.26 -15.42
N SER A 270 28.91 -10.60 -15.36
CA SER A 270 27.93 -9.95 -14.50
C SER A 270 27.87 -10.46 -13.04
N GLY A 271 28.70 -11.44 -12.67
CA GLY A 271 28.77 -11.99 -11.30
C GLY A 271 27.78 -13.12 -11.00
N MET A 272 27.31 -13.81 -12.05
CA MET A 272 26.49 -15.02 -12.00
C MET A 272 27.29 -16.23 -12.51
N ASN A 273 26.84 -17.45 -12.22
CA ASN A 273 27.61 -18.66 -12.54
C ASN A 273 27.43 -19.12 -14.00
N ARG A 274 26.20 -19.05 -14.53
CA ARG A 274 25.88 -19.49 -15.90
C ARG A 274 24.57 -18.89 -16.43
N ALA A 275 24.33 -19.05 -17.72
CA ALA A 275 23.00 -18.88 -18.32
C ALA A 275 22.12 -20.12 -18.10
N VAL A 276 20.80 -19.92 -18.05
CA VAL A 276 19.78 -20.98 -18.15
C VAL A 276 18.77 -20.73 -19.27
N HIS A 277 18.72 -19.52 -19.81
CA HIS A 277 18.02 -19.17 -21.05
C HIS A 277 18.77 -18.04 -21.75
N TYR A 278 18.71 -18.02 -23.09
CA TYR A 278 19.07 -16.88 -23.92
C TYR A 278 18.31 -16.98 -25.24
N GLY A 279 18.01 -15.82 -25.83
CA GLY A 279 17.60 -15.66 -27.22
C GLY A 279 18.71 -15.07 -28.08
N VAL A 280 18.52 -15.07 -29.39
CA VAL A 280 19.42 -14.44 -30.37
C VAL A 280 18.59 -13.63 -31.36
N GLU A 281 18.94 -12.37 -31.58
CA GLU A 281 18.35 -11.53 -32.63
C GLU A 281 19.40 -11.09 -33.66
N ARG A 282 18.97 -10.77 -34.88
CA ARG A 282 19.89 -10.27 -35.92
C ARG A 282 20.35 -8.86 -35.61
N ALA A 283 21.66 -8.71 -35.42
CA ALA A 283 22.29 -7.42 -35.20
C ALA A 283 22.28 -6.55 -36.47
N ARG A 284 22.40 -5.23 -36.29
CA ARG A 284 22.55 -4.26 -37.38
C ARG A 284 23.77 -3.37 -37.11
N GLY A 285 24.91 -3.73 -37.68
CA GLY A 285 26.18 -3.00 -37.52
C GLY A 285 27.22 -3.83 -36.79
N SER A 286 27.98 -3.20 -35.89
CA SER A 286 28.97 -3.89 -35.06
C SER A 286 28.35 -4.39 -33.75
N VAL A 287 28.81 -5.56 -33.28
CA VAL A 287 28.46 -6.14 -31.97
C VAL A 287 29.69 -6.17 -31.07
N TRP A 288 29.50 -6.24 -29.75
CA TRP A 288 30.61 -6.36 -28.80
C TRP A 288 31.04 -7.82 -28.62
N SER A 289 32.33 -8.13 -28.81
CA SER A 289 32.90 -9.41 -28.37
C SER A 289 33.37 -9.30 -26.92
N LEU A 290 32.92 -10.23 -26.05
CA LEU A 290 33.37 -10.29 -24.66
C LEU A 290 34.81 -10.81 -24.51
N ASP A 291 35.24 -11.67 -25.45
CA ASP A 291 36.61 -12.19 -25.52
C ASP A 291 37.60 -11.17 -26.09
N GLU A 292 37.38 -10.69 -27.33
CA GLU A 292 38.27 -9.70 -27.97
C GLU A 292 38.14 -8.29 -27.34
N ARG A 293 37.12 -8.04 -26.51
CA ARG A 293 36.83 -6.78 -25.80
C ARG A 293 36.84 -5.54 -26.71
N ARG A 294 36.24 -5.68 -27.88
CA ARG A 294 36.09 -4.63 -28.89
C ARG A 294 34.82 -4.82 -29.72
N PRO A 295 34.38 -3.80 -30.47
CA PRO A 295 33.37 -3.98 -31.50
C PRO A 295 33.91 -4.83 -32.65
N VAL A 296 33.18 -5.87 -33.03
CA VAL A 296 33.46 -6.78 -34.15
C VAL A 296 32.33 -6.75 -35.17
N ARG A 297 32.55 -7.29 -36.37
CA ARG A 297 31.46 -7.61 -37.29
C ARG A 297 30.84 -8.93 -36.86
N GLY A 298 29.54 -8.93 -36.57
CA GLY A 298 28.75 -10.11 -36.27
C GLY A 298 27.29 -9.81 -36.56
N ASP A 299 26.60 -10.76 -37.19
CA ASP A 299 25.23 -10.57 -37.68
C ASP A 299 24.16 -10.96 -36.61
N GLU A 300 24.59 -11.41 -35.43
CA GLU A 300 23.75 -11.97 -34.38
C GLU A 300 24.19 -11.49 -32.98
N ALA A 301 23.21 -11.09 -32.16
CA ALA A 301 23.41 -10.57 -30.80
C ALA A 301 22.53 -11.31 -29.78
N LEU A 302 23.02 -11.42 -28.54
CA LEU A 302 22.29 -12.00 -27.42
C LEU A 302 21.13 -11.11 -26.99
N VAL A 303 20.00 -11.73 -26.68
CA VAL A 303 18.81 -11.12 -26.06
C VAL A 303 18.23 -12.07 -25.02
N ASP A 304 17.34 -11.55 -24.16
CA ASP A 304 16.56 -12.32 -23.17
C ASP A 304 17.39 -13.34 -22.34
N VAL A 305 18.59 -12.92 -21.92
CA VAL A 305 19.55 -13.78 -21.23
C VAL A 305 19.21 -13.88 -19.74
N LEU A 306 18.82 -15.07 -19.28
CA LEU A 306 18.59 -15.35 -17.86
C LEU A 306 19.82 -16.02 -17.24
N CYS A 307 20.52 -15.27 -16.39
CA CYS A 307 21.68 -15.70 -15.61
C CYS A 307 21.26 -16.16 -14.21
N VAL A 308 21.95 -17.16 -13.65
CA VAL A 308 21.73 -17.67 -12.28
C VAL A 308 23.04 -17.94 -11.54
N ARG A 309 22.97 -17.99 -10.20
CA ARG A 309 23.99 -18.65 -9.36
C ARG A 309 23.79 -20.18 -9.32
#